data_AF-A0A7W1IXA7-F1
#
_entry.id   AF-A0A7W1IXA7-F1
#
_cell.length_a   1.000
_cell.length_b   1.000
_cell.length_c   1.000
_cell.angle_alpha   90.00
_cell.angle_beta   90.00
_cell.angle_gamma   90.00
#
_symmetry.space_group_name_H-M   'P 1'
#
loop_
_entity.id
_entity.type
_entity.pdbx_description
1 polymer ?
#
loop_
_entity_poly.entity_id
_entity_poly.type
_entity_poly.pdbx_seq_one_letter_code
_entity_poly.pdbx_strand_id
1 'polypeptide(L)' 'VAVSQLVMLFIPSLPASIPMWAVIAGLTVSIGVGLVFGVLPARKAAKLDPIECLRYE' A
#
# COMPACT_ATOMS: atom_id res chain seq x y z
N VAL A 1 -11.22 -0.28 11.32
CA VAL A 1 -11.68 -0.08 12.71
C VAL A 1 -13.21 0.00 12.80
N ALA A 2 -13.88 0.91 12.08
CA ALA A 2 -15.35 1.01 12.09
C ALA A 2 -16.08 -0.31 11.73
N VAL A 3 -15.57 -1.03 10.72
CA VAL A 3 -16.08 -2.36 10.34
C VAL A 3 -15.94 -3.37 11.49
N SER A 4 -14.81 -3.36 12.20
CA SER A 4 -14.55 -4.21 13.37
C SER A 4 -15.57 -3.97 14.49
N GLN A 5 -15.91 -2.69 14.73
CA GLN A 5 -16.87 -2.27 15.75
C GLN A 5 -18.31 -2.68 15.36
N LEU A 6 -18.68 -2.56 14.09
CA LEU A 6 -19.97 -3.03 13.60
C LEU A 6 -20.11 -4.56 13.72
N VAL A 7 -19.06 -5.32 13.43
CA VAL A 7 -19.07 -6.79 13.56
C VAL A 7 -19.23 -7.21 15.03
N MET A 8 -18.56 -6.54 15.96
CA MET A 8 -18.72 -6.79 17.40
C MET A 8 -20.15 -6.53 17.91
N LEU A 9 -20.88 -5.59 17.29
CA LEU A 9 -22.27 -5.28 17.65
C LEU A 9 -23.22 -6.43 17.29
N PHE A 10 -23.02 -7.08 16.13
CA PHE A 10 -23.87 -8.17 15.65
C PHE A 10 -23.40 -9.55 16.13
N ILE A 11 -22.11 -9.74 16.43
CA ILE A 11 -21.53 -11.00 16.91
C ILE A 11 -20.51 -10.68 18.03
N PRO A 12 -20.97 -10.59 19.30
CA PRO A 12 -20.13 -10.19 20.43
C PRO A 12 -19.10 -11.24 20.86
N SER A 13 -19.16 -12.46 20.32
CA SER A 13 -18.23 -13.56 20.61
C SER A 13 -16.93 -13.53 19.80
N LEU A 14 -16.80 -12.64 18.81
CA LEU A 14 -15.60 -12.50 18.00
C LEU A 14 -14.67 -11.42 18.57
N PRO A 15 -13.44 -11.77 19.01
CA PRO A 15 -12.45 -10.81 19.47
C PRO A 15 -11.81 -10.08 18.28
N ALA A 16 -12.57 -9.20 17.63
CA ALA A 16 -12.12 -8.34 16.54
C ALA A 16 -11.44 -7.04 17.06
N SER A 17 -10.47 -7.18 17.98
CA SER A 17 -9.69 -6.04 18.49
C SER A 17 -8.46 -5.82 17.59
N ILE A 18 -8.53 -4.80 16.73
CA ILE A 18 -7.41 -4.43 15.86
C ILE A 18 -6.53 -3.43 16.62
N PRO A 19 -5.27 -3.77 16.95
CA PRO A 19 -4.39 -2.83 17.63
C PRO A 19 -3.96 -1.70 16.69
N MET A 20 -3.87 -0.48 17.21
CA MET A 20 -3.59 0.72 16.42
C MET A 20 -2.24 0.64 15.67
N TRP A 21 -1.24 0.02 16.29
CA TRP A 21 0.08 -0.17 15.67
C TRP A 21 0.00 -1.03 14.39
N ALA A 22 -0.90 -2.02 14.33
CA ALA A 22 -1.03 -2.88 13.15
C ALA A 22 -1.64 -2.12 11.97
N VAL A 23 -2.56 -1.19 12.24
CA VAL A 23 -3.12 -0.30 11.22
C VAL A 23 -2.03 0.60 10.64
N ILE A 24 -1.24 1.23 11.51
CA ILE A 24 -0.14 2.11 11.09
C ILE A 24 0.90 1.30 10.31
N ALA A 25 1.33 0.16 10.83
CA ALA A 25 2.30 -0.71 10.16
C ALA A 25 1.81 -1.16 8.78
N GLY A 26 0.56 -1.60 8.66
CA GLY A 26 -0.02 -2.01 7.38
C GLY A 26 -0.06 -0.87 6.36
N LEU A 27 -0.48 0.32 6.78
CA LEU A 27 -0.52 1.50 5.91
C LEU A 27 0.89 1.90 5.45
N THR A 28 1.85 1.98 6.39
CA THR A 28 3.24 2.35 6.08
C THR A 28 3.90 1.34 5.16
N VAL A 29 3.69 0.03 5.38
CA VAL A 29 4.23 -1.01 4.51
C VAL A 29 3.60 -0.93 3.12
N SER A 30 2.28 -0.78 3.01
CA SER A 30 1.59 -0.66 1.71
C SER A 30 2.09 0.55 0.91
N ILE A 31 2.20 1.71 1.54
CA ILE A 31 2.74 2.92 0.90
C ILE A 31 4.21 2.72 0.53
N GLY A 32 5.01 2.18 1.45
CA GLY A 32 6.43 1.93 1.23
C GLY A 32 6.70 1.01 0.04
N VAL A 33 5.99 -0.12 -0.03
CA VAL A 33 6.08 -1.06 -1.17
C VAL A 33 5.67 -0.37 -2.46
N GLY A 34 4.52 0.33 -2.47
CA GLY A 34 4.06 1.07 -3.65
C GLY A 34 5.07 2.11 -4.14
N LEU A 35 5.70 2.85 -3.23
CA LEU A 35 6.72 3.84 -3.57
C LEU A 35 8.01 3.19 -4.07
N VAL A 36 8.51 2.14 -3.41
CA VAL A 36 9.75 1.47 -3.82
C VAL A 36 9.60 0.91 -5.24
N PHE A 37 8.54 0.14 -5.48
CA PHE A 37 8.32 -0.49 -6.78
C PHE A 37 7.70 0.43 -7.83
N GLY A 38 7.12 1.58 -7.46
CA GLY A 38 6.67 2.59 -8.43
C GLY A 38 7.77 3.56 -8.83
N VAL A 39 8.49 4.09 -7.84
CA VAL A 39 9.43 5.20 -8.04
C VAL A 39 10.78 4.71 -8.56
N LEU A 40 11.32 3.58 -8.07
CA LEU A 40 12.61 3.07 -8.55
C LEU A 40 12.61 2.76 -10.06
N PRO A 41 11.64 2.01 -10.62
CA PRO A 41 11.62 1.78 -12.07
C PRO A 41 11.29 3.04 -12.85
N ALA A 42 10.39 3.91 -12.38
CA ALA A 42 10.11 5.18 -13.03
C ALA A 42 11.36 6.06 -13.14
N ARG A 43 12.18 6.11 -12.08
CA ARG A 43 13.47 6.81 -12.10
C ARG A 43 14.49 6.17 -13.04
N LYS A 44 14.43 4.85 -13.24
CA LYS A 44 15.28 4.17 -14.23
C LYS A 44 14.85 4.56 -15.65
N ALA A 45 13.54 4.56 -15.92
CA ALA A 45 13.00 4.95 -17.23
C ALA A 45 13.28 6.43 -17.57
N ALA A 46 13.12 7.34 -16.60
CA ALA A 46 13.38 8.76 -16.79
C ALA A 46 14.85 9.12 -17.10
N LYS A 47 15.79 8.18 -16.90
CA LYS A 47 17.22 8.36 -17.19
C LYS A 47 17.63 7.79 -18.55
N LEU A 48 16.73 7.09 -19.24
CA LEU A 48 16.98 6.58 -20.58
C LEU A 48 16.92 7.73 -21.58
N ASP A 49 17.62 7.59 -22.70
CA ASP A 49 17.63 8.60 -23.74
C ASP A 49 16.18 8.79 -24.23
N PRO A 50 15.63 10.02 -24.20
CA PRO A 50 14.24 10.27 -24.60
C PRO A 50 13.91 9.79 -26.02
N ILE A 51 14.92 9.71 -26.89
CA ILE A 51 14.76 9.16 -28.25
C ILE A 51 14.56 7.63 -28.20
N GLU A 52 15.27 6.90 -27.33
CA GLU A 52 15.01 5.47 -27.08
C GLU A 52 13.63 5.25 -26.44
N CYS A 53 13.24 6.11 -25.50
CA CYS A 53 11.94 6.05 -24.82
C CYS A 53 10.73 6.17 -25.76
N LEU A 54 10.86 6.95 -26.84
CA LEU A 54 9.82 7.13 -27.86
C LEU A 54 9.93 6.11 -29.01
N ARG A 55 11.05 5.37 -29.07
CA ARG A 55 11.32 4.33 -30.08
C ARG A 55 11.25 2.92 -29.50
N TYR A 56 10.68 2.76 -28.31
CA TYR A 56 10.21 1.46 -27.84
C TYR A 56 9.01 1.06 -28.70
N GLU A 57 9.23 0.11 -29.61
CA GLU A 57 8.19 -0.84 -30.01
C GLU A 57 7.86 -1.78 -28.83
#